data_AF-F6IIQ3-F1
#
_entry.id   AF-F6IIQ3-F1
#
_cell.length_a   1.000
_cell.length_b   1.000
_cell.length_c   1.000
_cell.angle_alpha   90.00
_cell.angle_beta   90.00
_cell.angle_gamma   90.00
#
_symmetry.space_group_name_H-M   'P 1'
#
loop_
_entity.id
_entity.type
_entity.pdbx_description
1 polymer ?
#
loop_
_entity_poly.entity_id
_entity_poly.type
_entity_poly.pdbx_seq_one_letter_code
_entity_poly.pdbx_strand_id
1 'polypeptide(L)'
;MGETVPMQQKEDIGVLVGWSSQDLGTNIVVDLQTFEKTSWKAGEEPDHTRIFLTKSQAAVLANYLLKASGSLTPAKRKGFLQSLFD
;
A
#
# COMPACT_ATOMS: atom_id res chain seq x y z
N MET A 1 6.00 39.92 -15.08
CA MET A 1 5.85 38.63 -15.77
C MET A 1 6.29 37.55 -14.79
N GLY A 2 5.34 36.85 -14.17
CA GLY A 2 5.68 35.75 -13.25
C GLY A 2 5.81 34.47 -14.08
N GLU A 3 7.00 33.90 -14.13
CA GLU A 3 7.20 32.57 -14.69
C GLU A 3 6.43 31.57 -13.82
N THR A 4 5.35 31.02 -14.37
CA THR A 4 4.76 29.79 -13.85
C THR A 4 5.75 28.68 -14.17
N VAL A 5 6.63 28.34 -13.22
CA VAL A 5 7.42 27.11 -13.31
C VAL A 5 6.43 25.96 -13.41
N PRO A 6 6.39 25.21 -14.53
CA PRO A 6 5.53 24.04 -14.59
C PRO A 6 6.03 23.08 -13.52
N MET A 7 5.22 22.83 -12.48
CA MET A 7 5.42 21.69 -11.60
C MET A 7 5.28 20.45 -12.47
N GLN A 8 6.39 19.98 -13.04
CA GLN A 8 6.50 18.64 -13.55
C GLN A 8 6.28 17.73 -12.34
N GLN A 9 5.06 17.24 -12.17
CA GLN A 9 4.79 16.06 -11.36
C GLN A 9 5.55 14.92 -12.02
N LYS A 10 6.82 14.80 -11.65
CA LYS A 10 7.60 13.62 -11.96
C LYS A 10 6.95 12.51 -11.14
N GLU A 11 6.22 11.64 -11.83
CA GLU A 11 5.72 10.39 -11.23
C GLU A 11 6.95 9.53 -10.95
N ASP A 12 7.60 9.81 -9.83
CA ASP A 12 8.81 9.12 -9.40
C ASP A 12 8.41 7.70 -8.95
N ILE A 13 8.61 6.74 -9.86
CA ILE A 13 8.31 5.33 -9.62
C ILE A 13 9.44 4.74 -8.76
N GLY A 14 9.19 4.61 -7.47
CA GLY A 14 10.05 3.92 -6.51
C GLY A 14 9.73 2.44 -6.36
N VAL A 15 10.71 1.65 -5.93
CA VAL A 15 10.54 0.24 -5.53
C VAL A 15 10.13 0.19 -4.06
N LEU A 16 8.98 -0.41 -3.75
CA LEU A 16 8.55 -0.66 -2.37
C LEU A 16 9.47 -1.67 -1.69
N VAL A 17 10.15 -1.25 -0.62
CA VAL A 17 11.08 -2.09 0.16
C VAL A 17 10.55 -2.44 1.54
N GLY A 18 9.59 -1.67 2.05
CA GLY A 18 9.00 -1.89 3.37
C GLY A 18 7.64 -1.22 3.49
N TRP A 19 6.83 -1.72 4.41
CA TRP A 19 5.58 -1.08 4.78
C TRP A 19 5.19 -1.45 6.21
N SER A 20 4.44 -0.57 6.85
CA SER A 20 3.83 -0.84 8.16
C SER A 20 2.46 -0.18 8.26
N SER A 21 1.67 -0.61 9.24
CA SER A 21 0.39 0.04 9.54
C SER A 21 0.17 0.22 11.03
N GLN A 22 -0.58 1.27 11.37
CA GLN A 22 -0.99 1.60 12.73
C GLN A 22 -2.51 1.78 12.76
N ASP A 23 -3.21 0.99 13.58
CA ASP A 23 -4.64 1.16 13.84
C ASP A 23 -4.84 2.30 14.85
N LEU A 24 -5.68 3.27 14.49
CA LEU A 24 -6.01 4.46 15.27
C LEU A 24 -7.52 4.50 15.59
N GLY A 25 -8.17 3.35 15.71
CA GLY A 25 -9.58 3.21 16.05
C GLY A 25 -10.47 3.22 14.81
N THR A 26 -10.93 4.39 14.37
CA THR A 26 -11.73 4.53 13.14
C THR A 26 -10.89 4.62 11.88
N ASN A 27 -9.59 4.85 12.06
CA ASN A 27 -8.63 5.14 11.00
C ASN A 27 -7.43 4.22 11.08
N ILE A 28 -6.69 4.15 9.98
CA ILE A 28 -5.45 3.42 9.83
C ILE A 28 -4.44 4.35 9.17
N VAL A 29 -3.23 4.37 9.70
CA VAL A 29 -2.07 4.95 9.01
C VAL A 29 -1.31 3.82 8.34
N VAL A 30 -0.95 3.99 7.08
CA VAL A 30 -0.03 3.12 6.35
C VAL A 30 1.22 3.92 6.04
N ASP A 31 2.38 3.37 6.36
CA ASP A 31 3.68 3.91 6.01
C ASP A 31 4.29 3.02 4.92
N LEU A 32 4.60 3.60 3.76
CA LEU A 32 5.23 2.92 2.63
C LEU A 32 6.66 3.45 2.48
N GLN A 33 7.63 2.54 2.45
CA GLN A 33 9.04 2.84 2.25
C GLN A 33 9.44 2.46 0.83
N THR A 34 9.93 3.43 0.06
CA THR A 34 10.33 3.25 -1.33
C THR A 34 11.76 3.72 -1.58
N PHE A 35 12.42 3.11 -2.56
CA PHE A 35 13.67 3.62 -3.10
C PHE A 35 13.55 3.92 -4.58
N GLU A 36 14.07 5.08 -4.99
CA GLU A 36 14.50 5.25 -6.36
C GLU A 36 15.81 4.50 -6.62
N LYS A 37 16.01 4.06 -7.87
CA LYS A 37 17.21 3.29 -8.28
C LYS A 37 18.51 4.05 -8.00
N THR A 38 18.47 5.39 -8.06
CA THR A 38 19.61 6.28 -7.83
C THR A 38 19.92 6.44 -6.34
N SER A 39 18.91 6.63 -5.49
CA SER A 39 19.09 6.80 -4.04
C SER A 39 19.56 5.52 -3.35
N TRP A 40 19.09 4.35 -3.80
CA TRP A 40 19.58 3.06 -3.28
C TRP A 40 21.10 2.89 -3.44
N LYS A 41 21.65 3.28 -4.58
CA LYS A 41 23.10 3.16 -4.84
C LYS A 41 23.94 4.14 -4.04
N ALA A 42 23.34 5.27 -3.65
CA ALA A 42 24.00 6.28 -2.82
C ALA A 42 23.99 5.91 -1.32
N GLY A 43 23.26 4.86 -0.93
CA GLY A 43 23.11 4.45 0.46
C GLY A 43 22.25 5.42 1.28
N GLU A 44 21.33 6.13 0.61
CA GLU A 44 20.38 7.03 1.25
C GLU A 44 19.32 6.23 2.03
N GLU A 45 18.56 6.92 2.89
CA GLU A 45 17.40 6.33 3.55
C GLU A 45 16.23 6.19 2.56
N PRO A 46 15.31 5.22 2.75
CA PRO A 46 14.13 5.10 1.91
C PRO A 46 13.21 6.32 2.04
N ASP A 47 12.56 6.68 0.93
CA ASP A 47 11.48 7.66 0.95
C ASP A 47 10.25 7.10 1.66
N HIS A 48 9.66 7.92 2.52
CA HIS A 48 8.48 7.55 3.31
C HIS A 48 7.23 8.24 2.78
N THR A 49 6.26 7.45 2.33
CA THR A 49 4.92 7.92 2.00
C THR A 49 3.94 7.44 3.06
N ARG A 50 3.39 8.39 3.83
CA ARG A 50 2.41 8.09 4.88
C ARG A 50 1.00 8.44 4.44
N ILE A 51 0.12 7.46 4.45
CA ILE A 51 -1.27 7.57 4.01
C ILE A 51 -2.18 7.35 5.20
N PHE A 52 -3.07 8.31 5.46
CA PHE A 52 -4.11 8.21 6.47
C PHE A 52 -5.44 7.81 5.81
N LEU A 53 -6.05 6.73 6.28
CA LEU A 53 -7.24 6.14 5.70
C LEU A 53 -8.28 5.87 6.79
N THR A 54 -9.56 5.86 6.42
CA THR A 54 -10.57 5.15 7.24
C THR A 54 -10.39 3.65 7.10
N LYS A 55 -10.97 2.87 8.02
CA LYS A 55 -11.01 1.39 7.90
C LYS A 55 -11.67 0.92 6.60
N SER A 56 -12.70 1.62 6.13
CA SER A 56 -13.38 1.28 4.87
C SER A 56 -12.50 1.56 3.65
N GLN A 57 -11.81 2.70 3.61
CA GLN A 57 -10.88 3.04 2.53
C GLN A 57 -9.71 2.05 2.47
N ALA A 58 -9.14 1.70 3.63
CA ALA A 58 -8.09 0.70 3.73
C ALA A 58 -8.55 -0.67 3.20
N ALA A 59 -9.78 -1.09 3.54
CA ALA A 59 -10.33 -2.35 3.02
C ALA A 59 -10.53 -2.33 1.50
N VAL A 60 -10.98 -1.22 0.92
CA VAL A 60 -11.11 -1.07 -0.54
C VAL A 60 -9.73 -1.15 -1.21
N LEU A 61 -8.73 -0.42 -0.68
CA LEU A 61 -7.37 -0.44 -1.19
C LEU A 61 -6.76 -1.85 -1.12
N ALA A 62 -6.87 -2.53 0.02
CA ALA A 62 -6.36 -3.89 0.20
C ALA A 62 -7.00 -4.87 -0.80
N ASN A 63 -8.31 -4.79 -1.01
CA ASN A 63 -9.00 -5.63 -1.99
C ASN A 63 -8.56 -5.32 -3.43
N TYR A 64 -8.35 -4.05 -3.77
CA TYR A 64 -7.83 -3.67 -5.07
C TYR A 64 -6.44 -4.26 -5.31
N LEU A 65 -5.51 -4.06 -4.36
CA LEU A 65 -4.15 -4.58 -4.46
C LEU A 65 -4.12 -6.11 -4.53
N LEU A 66 -4.96 -6.79 -3.74
CA LEU A 66 -5.08 -8.26 -3.78
C LEU A 66 -5.51 -8.74 -5.16
N LYS A 67 -6.57 -8.15 -5.73
CA LYS A 67 -7.03 -8.48 -7.09
C LYS A 67 -5.98 -8.17 -8.16
N ALA A 68 -5.34 -7.01 -8.07
CA ALA A 68 -4.31 -6.58 -9.01
C ALA A 68 -3.07 -7.49 -8.99
N SER A 69 -2.76 -8.10 -7.84
CA SER A 69 -1.65 -9.05 -7.72
C SER A 69 -1.86 -10.38 -8.47
N GLY A 70 -3.06 -10.63 -9.00
CA GLY A 70 -3.43 -11.93 -9.58
C GLY A 70 -3.57 -13.06 -8.56
N SER A 71 -3.37 -12.78 -7.27
CA SER A 71 -3.63 -13.72 -6.19
C SER A 71 -5.14 -13.92 -6.06
N LEU A 72 -5.58 -15.19 -6.10
CA LEU A 72 -6.95 -15.52 -5.70
C LEU A 72 -7.12 -15.12 -4.24
N THR A 73 -8.21 -14.42 -3.91
CA THR A 73 -8.62 -14.22 -2.52
C THR A 73 -8.55 -15.59 -1.83
N PRO A 74 -7.85 -15.73 -0.68
CA PRO A 74 -7.73 -17.02 -0.01
C PRO A 74 -9.13 -17.61 0.10
N ALA A 75 -9.35 -18.80 -0.47
CA ALA A 75 -10.64 -19.44 -0.42
C ALA A 75 -11.05 -19.47 1.05
N LYS A 76 -12.20 -18.87 1.39
CA LYS A 76 -12.75 -18.93 2.74
C LYS A 76 -12.76 -20.42 3.11
N ARG A 77 -11.90 -20.84 4.04
CA ARG A 77 -11.88 -22.23 4.52
C ARG A 77 -13.32 -22.53 4.93
N LYS A 78 -14.03 -23.35 4.14
CA LYS A 78 -15.31 -23.92 4.56
C LYS A 78 -15.03 -24.54 5.91
N GLY A 79 -15.68 -24.02 6.95
CA GLY A 79 -15.41 -24.42 8.31
C GLY A 79 -15.54 -25.94 8.42
N PHE A 80 -14.65 -26.54 9.20
CA PHE A 80 -14.65 -27.96 9.55
C PHE A 80 -16.05 -28.46 10.02
N LEU A 81 -16.88 -27.54 10.52
CA LEU A 81 -18.27 -27.80 10.92
C LEU A 81 -19.22 -28.11 9.76
N GLN A 82 -18.89 -27.75 8.51
CA GLN A 82 -19.75 -27.99 7.35
C GLN A 82 -19.55 -29.38 6.75
N SER A 83 -18.49 -30.12 7.12
CA SER A 83 -18.30 -31.53 6.70
C SER A 83 -18.81 -32.56 7.70
N LEU A 84 -19.45 -32.11 8.79
CA LEU A 84 -20.05 -32.99 9.81
C LEU A 84 -21.58 -33.13 9.63
N PHE A 85 -22.16 -32.45 8.63
CA PHE A 85 -23.59 -32.47 8.32
C PHE A 85 -23.88 -32.88 6.85
N ASP A 86 -22.90 -33.46 6.16
CA ASP A 86 -23.05 -34.17 4.86
C ASP A 86 -22.77 -35.67 5.07
#